data_AF-A0A7R7T7R9-F1
#
_entry.id   AF-A0A7R7T7R9-F1
#
_cell.length_a   1.000
_cell.length_b   1.000
_cell.length_c   1.000
_cell.angle_alpha   90.00
_cell.angle_beta   90.00
_cell.angle_gamma   90.00
#
_symmetry.space_group_name_H-M   'P 1'
#
loop_
_entity.id
_entity.type
_entity.pdbx_description
1 polymer ?
#
loop_
_entity_poly.entity_id
_entity_poly.type
_entity_poly.pdbx_seq_one_letter_code
_entity_poly.pdbx_strand_id
1 'polypeptide(L)'
;MPSLTGVPSLAGRIAGALTVLGLLMAAPAGAQTVVDGSDASLDPSLVATIQALVTRGFAVPGAAEFRKLHLSKARNGHGYCGEVAVAAGADFVPFHAILEEAGPSSLLLLSDYAKPGEAGDRETAVRLLTNFGCLE
;
A
#
# COMPACT_ATOMS: atom_id res chain seq x y z
N MET A 1 29.40 -66.51 -7.17
CA MET A 1 28.08 -67.04 -6.73
C MET A 1 27.35 -65.88 -6.04
N PRO A 2 26.06 -65.58 -6.29
CA PRO A 2 25.12 -65.81 -7.43
C PRO A 2 24.89 -64.51 -8.25
N SER A 3 24.62 -64.50 -9.56
CA SER A 3 23.36 -64.78 -10.32
C SER A 3 22.32 -63.64 -10.28
N LEU A 4 22.08 -62.96 -11.43
CA LEU A 4 20.88 -63.05 -12.31
C LEU A 4 19.62 -62.55 -11.57
N THR A 5 18.77 -61.62 -12.04
CA THR A 5 18.20 -61.33 -13.36
C THR A 5 17.10 -60.27 -13.13
N GLY A 6 16.73 -59.46 -14.13
CA GLY A 6 15.34 -58.97 -14.22
C GLY A 6 15.15 -57.48 -14.53
N VAL A 7 15.10 -57.16 -15.82
CA VAL A 7 14.17 -56.17 -16.41
C VAL A 7 13.31 -56.95 -17.41
N PRO A 8 12.12 -56.50 -17.85
CA PRO A 8 11.30 -55.35 -17.47
C PRO A 8 9.80 -55.71 -17.29
N SER A 9 8.95 -54.77 -16.88
CA SER A 9 7.54 -54.83 -17.27
C SER A 9 6.93 -53.43 -17.41
N LEU A 10 6.78 -53.00 -18.66
CA LEU A 10 5.85 -51.96 -19.08
C LEU A 10 4.43 -52.53 -18.98
N ALA A 11 3.64 -52.05 -18.03
CA ALA A 11 2.19 -52.19 -18.08
C ALA A 11 1.55 -51.07 -17.24
N GLY A 12 0.67 -50.28 -17.87
CA GLY A 12 -0.24 -49.42 -17.12
C GLY A 12 -0.42 -48.02 -17.70
N ARG A 13 -1.17 -47.93 -18.80
CA ARG A 13 -1.85 -46.69 -19.22
C ARG A 13 -2.90 -46.31 -18.19
N ILE A 14 -2.76 -45.17 -17.50
CA ILE A 14 -3.88 -44.42 -16.89
C ILE A 14 -3.43 -42.95 -16.82
N ALA A 15 -3.71 -42.11 -17.82
CA ALA A 15 -4.90 -41.25 -17.86
C ALA A 15 -5.24 -40.64 -16.49
N GLY A 16 -4.49 -39.61 -16.09
CA GLY A 16 -4.78 -38.86 -14.86
C GLY A 16 -4.33 -37.42 -15.02
N ALA A 17 -5.19 -36.60 -15.62
CA ALA A 17 -5.08 -35.16 -15.55
C ALA A 17 -5.18 -34.74 -14.07
N LEU A 18 -4.04 -34.65 -13.39
CA LEU A 18 -3.97 -34.03 -12.08
C LEU A 18 -3.98 -32.52 -12.28
N THR A 19 -5.18 -31.97 -12.25
CA THR A 19 -5.44 -30.54 -12.08
C THR A 19 -4.72 -30.11 -10.80
N VAL A 20 -3.62 -29.38 -10.94
CA VAL A 20 -3.00 -28.65 -9.83
C VAL A 20 -4.00 -27.55 -9.47
N LEU A 21 -4.92 -27.88 -8.57
CA LEU A 21 -5.80 -26.91 -7.93
C LEU A 21 -4.93 -26.07 -7.00
N GLY A 22 -4.33 -25.03 -7.57
CA GLY A 22 -3.61 -24.02 -6.82
C GLY A 22 -4.57 -23.38 -5.82
N LEU A 23 -4.44 -23.76 -4.55
CA LEU A 23 -4.99 -22.98 -3.45
C LEU A 23 -4.31 -21.61 -3.51
N LEU A 24 -5.00 -20.64 -4.11
CA LEU A 24 -4.74 -19.23 -3.84
C LEU A 24 -5.00 -19.04 -2.34
N MET A 25 -3.92 -19.04 -1.57
CA MET A 25 -3.89 -18.49 -0.23
C MET A 25 -4.22 -17.00 -0.37
N ALA A 26 -5.51 -16.68 -0.25
CA ALA A 26 -5.96 -15.33 0.00
C ALA A 26 -5.35 -14.93 1.35
N ALA A 27 -4.20 -14.27 1.30
CA ALA A 27 -3.66 -13.58 2.46
C ALA A 27 -4.78 -12.68 3.01
N PRO A 28 -4.97 -12.62 4.33
CA PRO A 28 -5.89 -11.65 4.88
C PRO A 28 -5.40 -10.30 4.42
N ALA A 29 -6.18 -9.65 3.55
CA ALA A 29 -6.02 -8.23 3.29
C ALA A 29 -6.19 -7.58 4.66
N GLY A 30 -5.07 -7.26 5.30
CA GLY A 30 -5.06 -6.49 6.53
C GLY A 30 -5.80 -5.21 6.19
N ALA A 31 -7.04 -5.12 6.65
CA ALA A 31 -7.89 -3.98 6.42
C ALA A 31 -7.22 -2.80 7.12
N GLN A 32 -6.45 -2.04 6.36
CA GLN A 32 -5.87 -0.79 6.82
C GLN A 32 -7.03 0.06 7.31
N THR A 33 -7.04 0.38 8.60
CA THR A 33 -8.22 0.93 9.24
C THR A 33 -8.28 2.43 8.97
N VAL A 34 -9.38 2.88 8.36
CA VAL A 34 -9.69 4.30 8.28
C VAL A 34 -10.44 4.66 9.56
N VAL A 35 -9.77 5.37 10.46
CA VAL A 35 -10.21 5.68 11.83
C VAL A 35 -10.84 7.08 11.93
N ASP A 36 -11.69 7.43 10.94
CA ASP A 36 -12.57 8.63 10.89
C ASP A 36 -12.01 9.92 10.22
N GLY A 37 -12.89 10.90 9.99
CA GLY A 37 -12.64 12.23 9.40
C GLY A 37 -12.49 12.26 7.87
N SER A 38 -12.44 11.09 7.24
CA SER A 38 -12.30 10.95 5.79
C SER A 38 -13.61 11.26 5.07
N ASP A 39 -13.51 11.84 3.89
CA ASP A 39 -14.65 12.12 3.04
C ASP A 39 -15.34 10.81 2.63
N ALA A 40 -16.59 10.66 3.06
CA ALA A 40 -17.41 9.47 2.82
C ALA A 40 -17.77 9.28 1.33
N SER A 41 -17.54 10.29 0.48
CA SER A 41 -17.76 10.22 -0.96
C SER A 41 -16.58 9.62 -1.73
N LEU A 42 -15.44 9.36 -1.08
CA LEU A 42 -14.30 8.72 -1.73
C LEU A 42 -14.61 7.27 -2.07
N ASP A 43 -14.30 6.89 -3.31
CA ASP A 43 -14.45 5.51 -3.77
C ASP A 43 -13.54 4.54 -2.96
N PRO A 44 -14.05 3.38 -2.51
CA PRO A 44 -13.25 2.45 -1.71
C PRO A 44 -12.01 1.90 -2.43
N SER A 45 -12.07 1.73 -3.76
CA SER A 45 -10.92 1.25 -4.54
C SER A 45 -9.84 2.34 -4.62
N LEU A 46 -10.25 3.60 -4.76
CA LEU A 46 -9.36 4.75 -4.66
C LEU A 46 -8.69 4.85 -3.29
N VAL A 47 -9.45 4.68 -2.21
CA VAL A 47 -8.91 4.65 -0.84
C VAL A 47 -7.85 3.56 -0.69
N ALA A 48 -8.12 2.35 -1.20
CA ALA A 48 -7.15 1.25 -1.20
C ALA A 48 -5.88 1.58 -2.01
N THR A 49 -5.99 2.29 -3.14
CA THR A 49 -4.85 2.75 -3.93
C THR A 49 -4.00 3.76 -3.15
N ILE A 50 -4.63 4.74 -2.49
CA ILE A 50 -3.93 5.74 -1.65
C ILE A 50 -3.19 5.03 -0.51
N GLN A 51 -3.89 4.14 0.19
CA GLN A 51 -3.37 3.31 1.27
C GLN A 51 -2.13 2.50 0.85
N ALA A 52 -2.21 1.81 -0.30
CA ALA A 52 -1.09 1.05 -0.84
C ALA A 52 0.11 1.93 -1.23
N LEU A 53 -0.15 3.15 -1.74
CA LEU A 53 0.91 4.12 -2.05
C LEU A 53 1.61 4.60 -0.79
N VAL A 54 0.86 5.03 0.21
CA VAL A 54 1.38 5.60 1.47
C VAL A 54 2.16 4.56 2.28
N THR A 55 1.68 3.30 2.30
CA THR A 55 2.31 2.22 3.09
C THR A 55 3.44 1.47 2.39
N ARG A 56 3.82 1.84 1.15
CA ARG A 56 4.81 1.10 0.35
C ARG A 56 6.16 0.89 1.05
N GLY A 57 6.57 1.83 1.90
CA GLY A 57 7.82 1.77 2.66
C GLY A 57 7.69 1.25 4.09
N PHE A 58 6.49 0.88 4.54
CA PHE A 58 6.27 0.49 5.93
C PHE A 58 6.68 -0.96 6.15
N ALA A 59 7.28 -1.25 7.30
CA ALA A 59 7.65 -2.62 7.67
C ALA A 59 6.42 -3.53 7.82
N VAL A 60 5.31 -2.98 8.31
CA VAL A 60 4.03 -3.69 8.48
C VAL A 60 2.88 -2.83 7.95
N PRO A 61 2.63 -2.84 6.62
CA PRO A 61 1.59 -2.00 6.00
C PRO A 61 0.19 -2.17 6.60
N GLY A 62 -0.19 -3.40 6.96
CA GLY A 62 -1.51 -3.71 7.50
C GLY A 62 -1.78 -3.20 8.92
N ALA A 63 -0.75 -2.72 9.62
CA ALA A 63 -0.91 -2.11 10.95
C ALA A 63 -1.16 -0.60 10.88
N ALA A 64 -1.03 0.01 9.70
CA ALA A 64 -1.18 1.44 9.54
C ALA A 64 -2.64 1.89 9.73
N GLU A 65 -2.79 3.06 10.34
CA GLU A 65 -4.08 3.73 10.53
C GLU A 65 -4.13 5.00 9.69
N PHE A 66 -5.30 5.26 9.09
CA PHE A 66 -5.52 6.40 8.21
C PHE A 66 -6.66 7.27 8.72
N ARG A 67 -6.55 8.58 8.56
CA ARG A 67 -7.66 9.51 8.87
C ARG A 67 -7.64 10.73 7.99
N LYS A 68 -8.75 11.47 7.98
CA LYS A 68 -8.93 12.73 7.24
C LYS A 68 -8.60 12.63 5.75
N LEU A 69 -8.90 11.50 5.09
CA LEU A 69 -8.69 11.37 3.64
C LEU A 69 -9.65 12.30 2.90
N HIS A 70 -9.14 13.15 2.01
CA HIS A 70 -9.97 14.04 1.19
C HIS A 70 -9.23 14.46 -0.08
N LEU A 71 -9.97 14.96 -1.08
CA LEU A 71 -9.38 15.54 -2.28
C LEU A 71 -8.60 16.82 -1.92
N SER A 72 -7.37 16.94 -2.41
CA SER A 72 -6.55 18.13 -2.20
C SER A 72 -7.09 19.34 -2.96
N LYS A 73 -6.71 20.54 -2.52
CA LYS A 73 -7.01 21.83 -3.18
C LYS A 73 -6.07 22.13 -4.37
N ALA A 74 -5.24 21.17 -4.79
CA ALA A 74 -4.29 21.36 -5.88
C ALA A 74 -5.03 21.55 -7.22
N ARG A 75 -4.66 22.60 -7.97
CA ARG A 75 -5.36 23.03 -9.20
C ARG A 75 -5.37 22.01 -10.35
N ASN A 76 -4.52 20.98 -10.30
CA ASN A 76 -4.36 19.97 -11.35
C ASN A 76 -4.94 18.58 -10.96
N GLY A 77 -5.80 18.51 -9.93
CA GLY A 77 -6.91 17.56 -9.90
C GLY A 77 -6.68 16.09 -9.51
N HIS A 78 -5.46 15.67 -9.15
CA HIS A 78 -5.21 14.25 -8.82
C HIS A 78 -4.49 14.02 -7.47
N GLY A 79 -4.52 15.02 -6.59
CA GLY A 79 -3.91 14.94 -5.27
C GLY A 79 -4.93 14.63 -4.18
N TYR A 80 -4.55 13.80 -3.22
CA TYR A 80 -5.35 13.46 -2.04
C TYR A 80 -4.54 13.76 -0.78
N CYS A 81 -5.19 14.39 0.19
CA CYS A 81 -4.63 14.68 1.50
C CYS A 81 -5.09 13.64 2.51
N GLY A 82 -4.30 13.44 3.55
CA GLY A 82 -4.68 12.62 4.68
C GLY A 82 -3.60 12.60 5.76
N GLU A 83 -3.86 11.83 6.81
CA GLU A 83 -2.87 11.54 7.83
C GLU A 83 -2.73 10.03 7.99
N VAL A 84 -1.50 9.56 8.23
CA VAL A 84 -1.17 8.15 8.43
C VAL A 84 -0.38 7.97 9.72
N ALA A 85 -0.72 6.95 10.50
CA ALA A 85 0.09 6.45 11.60
C ALA A 85 0.63 5.06 11.23
N VAL A 86 1.89 4.77 11.59
CA VAL A 86 2.55 3.50 11.23
C VAL A 86 1.98 2.28 11.98
N ALA A 87 1.31 2.53 13.11
CA ALA A 87 0.68 1.54 13.95
C ALA A 87 -0.42 2.20 14.79
N ALA A 88 -1.33 1.39 15.33
CA ALA A 88 -2.33 1.85 16.29
C ALA A 88 -1.68 2.58 17.47
N GLY A 89 -2.16 3.79 17.75
CA GLY A 89 -1.65 4.65 18.83
C GLY A 89 -0.33 5.38 18.53
N ALA A 90 0.22 5.26 17.32
CA ALA A 90 1.35 6.08 16.89
C ALA A 90 0.91 7.49 16.45
N ASP A 91 1.88 8.41 16.35
CA ASP A 91 1.62 9.76 15.87
C ASP A 91 1.18 9.75 14.40
N PHE A 92 0.09 10.47 14.13
CA PHE A 92 -0.39 10.68 12.78
C PHE A 92 0.45 11.73 12.07
N VAL A 93 0.93 11.37 10.89
CA VAL A 93 1.75 12.20 10.04
C VAL A 93 0.96 12.60 8.78
N PRO A 94 0.90 13.89 8.44
CA PRO A 94 0.19 14.37 7.26
C PRO A 94 0.92 13.99 5.98
N PHE A 95 0.15 13.70 4.93
CA PHE A 95 0.65 13.38 3.61
C PHE A 95 -0.18 14.01 2.49
N HIS A 96 0.44 14.09 1.30
CA HIS A 96 -0.22 14.36 0.03
C HIS A 96 0.17 13.29 -0.99
N ALA A 97 -0.83 12.60 -1.54
CA ALA A 97 -0.68 11.52 -2.50
C ALA A 97 -1.16 12.00 -3.88
N ILE A 98 -0.31 11.93 -4.90
CA ILE A 98 -0.66 12.25 -6.29
C ILE A 98 -0.82 10.94 -7.05
N LEU A 99 -2.01 10.72 -7.61
CA LEU A 99 -2.34 9.53 -8.39
C LEU A 99 -2.42 9.90 -9.88
N GLU A 100 -1.39 9.56 -10.64
CA GLU A 100 -1.39 9.74 -12.10
C GLU A 100 -2.04 8.52 -12.76
N GLU A 101 -2.94 8.71 -13.73
CA GLU A 101 -3.61 7.59 -14.44
C GLU A 101 -2.65 6.78 -15.34
N ALA A 102 -1.55 7.39 -15.78
CA ALA A 102 -0.57 6.78 -16.69
C ALA A 102 0.89 7.10 -16.33
N GLY A 103 1.16 7.50 -15.08
CA GLY A 103 2.46 8.02 -14.64
C GLY A 103 2.90 7.55 -13.25
N PRO A 104 4.09 7.97 -12.78
CA PRO A 104 4.57 7.63 -11.45
C PRO A 104 3.70 8.31 -10.39
N SER A 105 3.04 7.52 -9.55
CA SER A 105 2.39 8.02 -8.33
C SER A 105 3.45 8.63 -7.40
N SER A 106 3.17 9.81 -6.89
CA SER A 106 4.09 10.56 -6.02
C SER A 106 3.49 10.72 -4.63
N LEU A 107 4.33 10.65 -3.61
CA LEU A 107 3.93 10.80 -2.21
C LEU A 107 4.81 11.85 -1.54
N LEU A 108 4.18 12.83 -0.92
CA LEU A 108 4.81 13.78 -0.01
C LEU A 108 4.37 13.44 1.41
N LEU A 109 5.22 12.78 2.18
CA LEU A 109 4.97 12.42 3.58
C LEU A 109 5.82 13.30 4.49
N LEU A 110 5.20 14.03 5.43
CA LEU A 110 5.94 15.04 6.22
C LEU A 110 7.06 14.44 7.09
N SER A 111 6.94 13.18 7.51
CA SER A 111 7.97 12.50 8.32
C SER A 111 9.27 12.26 7.58
N ASP A 112 9.24 12.13 6.24
CA ASP A 112 10.46 11.93 5.44
C ASP A 112 11.40 13.14 5.53
N TYR A 113 10.85 14.30 5.87
CA TYR A 113 11.55 15.57 6.05
C TYR A 113 11.83 15.91 7.52
N ALA A 114 11.68 14.96 8.45
CA ALA A 114 11.97 15.17 9.86
C ALA A 114 13.45 14.93 10.24
N LYS A 115 14.34 14.76 9.26
CA LYS A 115 15.75 14.43 9.51
C LYS A 115 16.52 15.59 10.13
N PRO A 116 17.39 15.32 11.12
CA PRO A 116 18.23 16.34 11.73
C PRO A 116 19.20 16.92 10.69
N GLY A 117 19.15 18.24 10.48
CA GLY A 117 19.98 18.95 9.49
C GLY A 117 19.24 19.40 8.22
N GLU A 118 18.01 18.93 7.98
CA GLU A 118 17.19 19.22 6.79
C GLU A 118 16.00 20.14 7.11
N ALA A 119 16.20 21.12 8.01
CA ALA A 119 15.12 22.02 8.47
C ALA A 119 14.45 22.81 7.32
N GLY A 120 15.21 23.18 6.28
CA GLY A 120 14.68 23.89 5.11
C GLY A 120 13.77 23.01 4.24
N ASP A 121 14.04 21.71 4.16
CA ASP A 121 13.22 20.77 3.39
C ASP A 121 11.90 20.48 4.12
N ARG A 122 11.94 20.43 5.46
CA ARG A 122 10.73 20.37 6.30
C ARG A 122 9.83 21.58 6.10
N GLU A 123 10.38 22.80 6.16
CA GLU A 123 9.60 24.03 5.95
C GLU A 123 8.95 24.06 4.56
N THR A 124 9.71 23.61 3.55
CA THR A 124 9.20 23.49 2.18
C THR A 124 8.05 22.49 2.09
N ALA A 125 8.19 21.31 2.71
CA ALA A 125 7.13 20.29 2.76
C ALA A 125 5.87 20.80 3.48
N VAL A 126 6.02 21.47 4.63
CA VAL A 126 4.90 22.11 5.34
C VAL A 126 4.20 23.12 4.44
N ARG A 127 4.95 24.02 3.80
CA ARG A 127 4.36 25.04 2.91
C ARG A 127 3.61 24.42 1.73
N LEU A 128 4.14 23.35 1.14
CA LEU A 128 3.48 22.62 0.06
C LEU A 128 2.18 21.97 0.54
N LEU A 129 2.22 21.25 1.68
CA LEU A 129 1.05 20.60 2.25
C LEU A 129 -0.04 21.62 2.63
N THR A 130 0.32 22.77 3.20
CA THR A 130 -0.63 23.87 3.47
C THR A 130 -1.24 24.41 2.18
N ASN A 131 -0.42 24.65 1.14
CA ASN A 131 -0.93 25.12 -0.16
C ASN A 131 -1.85 24.12 -0.85
N PHE A 132 -1.63 22.82 -0.65
CA PHE A 132 -2.51 21.76 -1.13
C PHE A 132 -3.74 21.54 -0.25
N GLY A 133 -3.83 22.23 0.90
CA GLY A 133 -4.93 22.11 1.84
C GLY A 133 -4.87 20.87 2.74
N CYS A 134 -3.72 20.18 2.80
CA CYS A 134 -3.51 19.01 3.65
C CYS A 134 -3.15 19.38 5.10
N LEU A 135 -2.81 20.65 5.35
CA LEU A 135 -2.57 21.23 6.66
C LEU A 135 -3.42 22.50 6.80
N GLU A 136 -4.08 22.67 7.95
CA GLU A 136 -4.81 23.87 8.35
C GLU A 136 -4.02 24.70 9.36
#